data_AF-A0A5J9VK47-F1
#
_entry.id   AF-A0A5J9VK47-F1
#
_cell.length_a   1.000
_cell.length_b   1.000
_cell.length_c   1.000
_cell.angle_alpha   90.00
_cell.angle_beta   90.00
_cell.angle_gamma   90.00
#
_symmetry.space_group_name_H-M   'P 1'
#
loop_
_entity.id
_entity.type
_entity.pdbx_description
1 polymer ?
#
loop_
_entity_poly.entity_id
_entity_poly.type
_entity_poly.pdbx_seq_one_letter_code
_entity_poly.pdbx_strand_id
1 'polypeptide(L)'
;MDVNFGPQEQVLWPASILAGVLMCGVVYEITRKVSSRCFKSYNGLSHMQKVEWNNRGFSTFHALVAAAVSFYLVLISDVFNENVHNGIIIDRKSWLSDSMFGVSLGYFLTDLAMILWYFPSLGGKEYLLHHGLSMYAIGLALLSGKAHVYILMVLFTEVTTPFVNLRWYLDVAGQKTSNLYVYNGLALFAGWLIARIILFVYIFTHMYFHFDQVKSIFTLGFYSVLAVPSAVAVMNVIWFLKIFRGMVKTLSKRKKHSENGKTD
;
A
#
# COMPACT_ATOMS: atom_id res chain seq x y z
N MET A 1 -20.68 -11.36 18.58
CA MET A 1 -20.49 -11.84 17.20
C MET A 1 -20.40 -13.33 17.28
N ASP A 2 -21.46 -14.04 16.90
CA ASP A 2 -21.36 -15.49 16.68
C ASP A 2 -20.76 -15.67 15.29
N VAL A 3 -19.46 -15.89 15.27
CA VAL A 3 -18.67 -15.95 14.04
C VAL A 3 -18.72 -17.37 13.50
N ASN A 4 -19.86 -17.75 12.90
CA ASN A 4 -19.98 -19.01 12.17
C ASN A 4 -19.67 -18.78 10.69
N PHE A 5 -18.40 -18.98 10.32
CA PHE A 5 -17.95 -18.90 8.94
C PHE A 5 -18.42 -20.09 8.12
N GLY A 6 -18.83 -19.85 6.87
CA GLY A 6 -19.17 -20.89 5.93
C GLY A 6 -17.97 -21.77 5.56
N PRO A 7 -18.20 -23.00 5.05
CA PRO A 7 -17.12 -23.93 4.70
C PRO A 7 -16.10 -23.35 3.70
N GLN A 8 -16.54 -22.45 2.82
CA GLN A 8 -15.69 -21.83 1.82
C GLN A 8 -14.71 -20.82 2.44
N GLU A 9 -15.15 -20.02 3.42
CA GLU A 9 -14.32 -18.99 4.06
C GLU A 9 -13.23 -19.62 4.95
N GLN A 10 -13.58 -20.73 5.61
CA GLN A 10 -12.65 -21.53 6.42
C GLN A 10 -11.44 -22.05 5.63
N VAL A 11 -11.59 -22.27 4.32
CA VAL A 11 -10.50 -22.70 3.43
C VAL A 11 -9.86 -21.51 2.72
N LEU A 12 -10.68 -20.59 2.20
CA LEU A 12 -10.23 -19.48 1.35
C LEU A 12 -9.28 -18.54 2.09
N TRP A 13 -9.61 -18.17 3.33
CA TRP A 13 -8.82 -17.16 4.04
C TRP A 13 -7.45 -17.69 4.46
N PRO A 14 -7.31 -18.87 5.10
CA PRO A 14 -6.00 -19.41 5.42
C PRO A 14 -5.16 -19.68 4.16
N ALA A 15 -5.78 -20.19 3.08
CA ALA A 15 -5.09 -20.42 1.82
C ALA A 15 -4.57 -19.11 1.20
N SER A 16 -5.37 -18.04 1.25
CA SER A 16 -5.00 -16.73 0.72
C SER A 16 -3.91 -16.06 1.57
N ILE A 17 -3.98 -16.18 2.89
CA ILE A 17 -2.92 -15.71 3.80
C ILE A 17 -1.61 -16.44 3.50
N LEU A 18 -1.65 -17.78 3.39
CA LEU A 18 -0.49 -18.58 3.03
C LEU A 18 0.05 -18.19 1.66
N ALA A 19 -0.81 -17.94 0.66
CA ALA A 19 -0.41 -17.47 -0.65
C ALA A 19 0.32 -16.11 -0.58
N GLY A 20 -0.12 -15.18 0.28
CA GLY A 20 0.57 -13.93 0.55
C GLY A 20 1.97 -14.14 1.14
N VAL A 21 2.11 -15.02 2.13
CA VAL A 21 3.41 -15.37 2.73
C VAL A 21 4.36 -16.02 1.71
N LEU A 22 3.86 -16.99 0.94
CA LEU A 22 4.63 -17.66 -0.10
C LEU A 22 5.05 -16.70 -1.21
N MET A 23 4.15 -15.80 -1.62
CA MET A 23 4.46 -14.74 -2.58
C MET A 23 5.64 -13.90 -2.09
N CYS A 24 5.65 -13.47 -0.82
CA CYS A 24 6.76 -12.70 -0.27
C CYS A 24 8.09 -13.46 -0.39
N GLY A 25 8.13 -14.73 0.03
CA GLY A 25 9.34 -15.56 -0.06
C GLY A 25 9.82 -15.77 -1.49
N VAL A 26 8.91 -16.10 -2.41
CA VAL A 26 9.25 -16.34 -3.83
C VAL A 26 9.74 -15.06 -4.49
N VAL A 27 9.04 -13.94 -4.33
CA VAL A 27 9.42 -12.67 -4.95
C VAL A 27 10.68 -12.11 -4.32
N TYR A 28 10.92 -12.29 -3.02
CA TYR A 28 12.20 -11.95 -2.38
C TYR A 28 13.37 -12.67 -3.06
N GLU A 29 13.25 -13.98 -3.28
CA GLU A 29 14.28 -14.80 -3.92
C GLU A 29 14.48 -14.48 -5.40
N ILE A 30 13.40 -14.22 -6.14
CA ILE A 30 13.48 -13.75 -7.52
C ILE A 30 14.18 -12.39 -7.57
N THR A 31 13.78 -11.45 -6.72
CA THR A 31 14.38 -10.11 -6.64
C THR A 31 15.88 -10.22 -6.35
N ARG A 32 16.27 -11.07 -5.39
CA ARG A 32 17.68 -11.33 -5.06
C ARG A 32 18.48 -11.86 -6.25
N LYS A 33 17.96 -12.87 -6.95
CA LYS A 33 18.64 -13.53 -8.09
C LYS A 33 18.72 -12.64 -9.33
N VAL A 34 17.63 -11.96 -9.65
CA VAL A 34 17.60 -10.99 -10.76
C VAL A 34 18.53 -9.83 -10.44
N SER A 35 18.50 -9.33 -9.21
CA SER A 35 19.28 -8.13 -8.86
C SER A 35 20.78 -8.37 -8.87
N SER A 36 21.25 -9.51 -8.36
CA SER A 36 22.68 -9.86 -8.38
C SER A 36 23.25 -10.05 -9.79
N ARG A 37 22.40 -10.46 -10.75
CA ARG A 37 22.78 -10.66 -12.16
C ARG A 37 22.67 -9.39 -12.99
N CYS A 38 21.63 -8.60 -12.78
CA CYS A 38 21.29 -7.48 -13.66
C CYS A 38 21.81 -6.13 -13.15
N PHE A 39 22.03 -5.95 -11.84
CA PHE A 39 22.45 -4.66 -11.27
C PHE A 39 23.79 -4.76 -10.56
N LYS A 40 24.85 -4.22 -11.17
CA LYS A 40 26.19 -4.17 -10.56
C LYS A 40 26.19 -3.48 -9.19
N SER A 41 25.36 -2.45 -9.02
CA SER A 41 25.20 -1.72 -7.76
C SER A 41 24.77 -2.64 -6.61
N TYR A 42 23.89 -3.62 -6.87
CA TYR A 42 23.38 -4.55 -5.87
C TYR A 42 24.51 -5.33 -5.19
N ASN A 43 25.51 -5.78 -5.94
CA ASN A 43 26.59 -6.61 -5.40
C ASN A 43 27.46 -5.84 -4.38
N GLY A 44 27.62 -4.52 -4.58
CA GLY A 44 28.36 -3.63 -3.69
C GLY A 44 27.57 -3.12 -2.47
N LEU A 45 26.27 -3.44 -2.36
CA LEU A 45 25.46 -3.04 -1.21
C LEU A 45 25.86 -3.79 0.07
N SER A 46 25.70 -3.13 1.21
CA SER A 46 25.82 -3.77 2.53
C SER A 46 24.78 -4.88 2.70
N HIS A 47 25.00 -5.77 3.66
CA HIS A 47 24.05 -6.84 3.97
C HIS A 47 22.64 -6.28 4.23
N MET A 48 22.53 -5.22 5.03
CA MET A 48 21.24 -4.62 5.38
C MET A 48 20.57 -3.97 4.16
N GLN A 49 21.34 -3.29 3.32
CA GLN A 49 20.80 -2.71 2.08
C GLN A 49 20.31 -3.78 1.11
N LYS A 50 20.94 -4.96 1.05
CA LYS A 50 20.45 -6.09 0.25
C LYS A 50 19.13 -6.64 0.81
N VAL A 51 18.99 -6.73 2.13
CA VAL A 51 17.72 -7.11 2.78
C VAL A 51 16.62 -6.10 2.41
N GLU A 52 16.84 -4.80 2.61
CA GLU A 52 15.85 -3.78 2.26
C GLU A 52 15.54 -3.77 0.75
N TRP A 53 16.56 -3.95 -0.09
CA TRP A 53 16.39 -4.04 -1.54
C TRP A 53 15.45 -5.17 -1.94
N ASN A 54 15.63 -6.35 -1.35
CA ASN A 54 14.82 -7.52 -1.66
C ASN A 54 13.41 -7.40 -1.08
N ASN A 55 13.23 -6.78 0.10
CA ASN A 55 11.91 -6.49 0.67
C ASN A 55 11.05 -5.60 -0.21
N ARG A 56 11.67 -4.53 -0.73
CA ARG A 56 11.02 -3.63 -1.68
C ARG A 56 10.56 -4.35 -2.95
N GLY A 57 11.17 -5.49 -3.28
CA GLY A 57 10.74 -6.34 -4.40
C GLY A 57 9.35 -6.92 -4.18
N PHE A 58 9.15 -7.66 -3.10
CA PHE A 58 7.83 -8.25 -2.82
C PHE A 58 6.78 -7.19 -2.45
N SER A 59 7.18 -6.10 -1.80
CA SER A 59 6.30 -4.95 -1.53
C SER A 59 5.80 -4.30 -2.83
N THR A 60 6.68 -4.13 -3.82
CA THR A 60 6.27 -3.63 -5.15
C THR A 60 5.31 -4.60 -5.84
N PHE A 61 5.56 -5.90 -5.75
CA PHE A 61 4.68 -6.90 -6.36
C PHE A 61 3.28 -6.90 -5.73
N HIS A 62 3.21 -6.97 -4.39
CA HIS A 62 1.93 -6.87 -3.67
C HIS A 62 1.18 -5.59 -4.04
N ALA A 63 1.86 -4.45 -4.02
CA ALA A 63 1.26 -3.16 -4.32
C ALA A 63 0.59 -3.11 -5.71
N LEU A 64 1.25 -3.66 -6.73
CA LEU A 64 0.70 -3.73 -8.08
C LEU A 64 -0.55 -4.62 -8.15
N VAL A 65 -0.50 -5.79 -7.53
CA VAL A 65 -1.64 -6.72 -7.49
C VAL A 65 -2.80 -6.14 -6.70
N ALA A 66 -2.54 -5.61 -5.51
CA ALA A 66 -3.54 -5.00 -4.64
C ALA A 66 -4.21 -3.79 -5.31
N ALA A 67 -3.44 -2.93 -5.97
CA ALA A 67 -3.98 -1.80 -6.72
C ALA A 67 -4.84 -2.25 -7.91
N ALA A 68 -4.37 -3.21 -8.71
CA ALA A 68 -5.12 -3.72 -9.86
C ALA A 68 -6.45 -4.38 -9.45
N VAL A 69 -6.42 -5.25 -8.45
CA VAL A 69 -7.62 -5.94 -7.94
C VAL A 69 -8.59 -4.94 -7.32
N SER A 70 -8.09 -3.98 -6.54
CA SER A 70 -8.94 -2.96 -5.92
C SER A 70 -9.58 -2.04 -6.96
N PHE A 71 -8.83 -1.62 -7.97
CA PHE A 71 -9.36 -0.83 -9.09
C PHE A 71 -10.46 -1.58 -9.83
N TYR A 72 -10.21 -2.84 -10.18
CA TYR A 72 -11.21 -3.69 -10.85
C TYR A 72 -12.47 -3.83 -10.00
N LEU A 73 -12.35 -4.17 -8.72
CA LEU A 73 -13.50 -4.41 -7.86
C LEU A 73 -14.33 -3.15 -7.61
N VAL A 74 -13.67 -2.01 -7.37
CA VAL A 74 -14.35 -0.75 -6.99
C VAL A 74 -14.91 -0.02 -8.21
N LEU A 75 -14.25 -0.05 -9.37
CA LEU A 75 -14.61 0.80 -10.51
C LEU A 75 -15.12 0.05 -11.75
N ILE A 76 -14.80 -1.23 -11.91
CA ILE A 76 -15.16 -1.98 -13.13
C ILE A 76 -16.24 -3.03 -12.83
N SER A 77 -16.11 -3.75 -11.72
CA SER A 77 -17.02 -4.84 -11.37
C SER A 77 -18.35 -4.30 -10.81
N ASP A 78 -19.41 -5.10 -10.92
CA ASP A 78 -20.71 -4.73 -10.37
C ASP A 78 -20.82 -4.84 -8.84
N VAL A 79 -19.81 -5.41 -8.15
CA VAL A 79 -19.85 -5.71 -6.70
C VAL A 79 -20.28 -4.49 -5.87
N PHE A 80 -19.78 -3.32 -6.20
CA PHE A 80 -20.09 -2.07 -5.49
C PHE A 80 -20.94 -1.10 -6.32
N ASN A 81 -21.51 -1.54 -7.45
CA ASN A 81 -22.38 -0.74 -8.28
C ASN A 81 -23.77 -0.58 -7.62
N GLU A 82 -24.12 0.65 -7.26
CA GLU A 82 -25.39 0.96 -6.60
C GLU A 82 -26.61 0.81 -7.52
N ASN A 83 -26.43 0.95 -8.84
CA ASN A 83 -27.53 0.83 -9.80
C ASN A 83 -27.92 -0.62 -10.09
N VAL A 84 -27.04 -1.59 -9.78
CA VAL A 84 -27.23 -3.01 -10.11
C VAL A 84 -27.72 -3.81 -8.90
N HIS A 85 -27.33 -3.43 -7.68
CA HIS A 85 -27.67 -4.18 -6.47
C HIS A 85 -28.48 -3.33 -5.49
N ASN A 86 -29.62 -3.86 -5.05
CA ASN A 86 -30.52 -3.21 -4.08
C ASN A 86 -30.09 -3.38 -2.61
N GLY A 87 -28.80 -3.60 -2.34
CA GLY A 87 -28.25 -3.86 -0.99
C GLY A 87 -27.38 -2.73 -0.43
N ILE A 88 -27.14 -2.72 0.88
CA ILE A 88 -26.27 -1.75 1.57
C ILE A 88 -24.82 -1.96 1.15
N ILE A 89 -24.09 -0.92 0.73
CA ILE A 89 -22.73 -1.02 0.17
C ILE A 89 -21.73 -1.58 1.19
N ILE A 90 -21.94 -1.27 2.47
CA ILE A 90 -21.11 -1.73 3.60
C ILE A 90 -21.14 -3.25 3.76
N ASP A 91 -22.19 -3.91 3.30
CA ASP A 91 -22.39 -5.35 3.46
C ASP A 91 -21.90 -6.16 2.25
N ARG A 92 -21.42 -5.48 1.20
CA ARG A 92 -21.03 -6.14 -0.05
C ARG A 92 -19.59 -6.62 0.02
N LYS A 93 -19.39 -7.86 -0.39
CA LYS A 93 -18.08 -8.50 -0.56
C LYS A 93 -18.12 -9.48 -1.73
N SER A 94 -16.94 -9.91 -2.17
CA SER A 94 -16.78 -10.98 -3.17
C SER A 94 -15.65 -11.93 -2.76
N TRP A 95 -15.65 -13.15 -3.30
CA TRP A 95 -14.56 -14.12 -3.09
C TRP A 95 -13.18 -13.54 -3.47
N LEU A 96 -13.14 -12.66 -4.47
CA LEU A 96 -11.91 -11.99 -4.91
C LEU A 96 -11.47 -10.94 -3.88
N SER A 97 -12.40 -10.19 -3.27
CA SER A 97 -12.07 -9.27 -2.19
C SER A 97 -11.56 -10.01 -0.94
N ASP A 98 -12.19 -11.14 -0.58
CA ASP A 98 -11.76 -11.98 0.55
C ASP A 98 -10.34 -12.52 0.29
N SER A 99 -10.09 -13.03 -0.92
CA SER A 99 -8.77 -13.50 -1.35
C SER A 99 -7.72 -12.41 -1.27
N MET A 100 -8.01 -11.20 -1.78
CA MET A 100 -7.07 -10.08 -1.78
C MET A 100 -6.76 -9.60 -0.35
N PHE A 101 -7.74 -9.63 0.55
CA PHE A 101 -7.54 -9.30 1.96
C PHE A 101 -6.67 -10.35 2.65
N GLY A 102 -6.92 -11.64 2.40
CA GLY A 102 -6.08 -12.72 2.91
C GLY A 102 -4.63 -12.60 2.41
N VAL A 103 -4.41 -12.43 1.11
CA VAL A 103 -3.08 -12.20 0.52
C VAL A 103 -2.40 -10.98 1.14
N SER A 104 -3.15 -9.88 1.35
CA SER A 104 -2.62 -8.66 1.97
C SER A 104 -2.25 -8.87 3.43
N LEU A 105 -3.01 -9.64 4.21
CA LEU A 105 -2.62 -10.01 5.58
C LEU A 105 -1.34 -10.83 5.59
N GLY A 106 -1.20 -11.82 4.70
CA GLY A 106 0.04 -12.59 4.57
C GLY A 106 1.25 -11.71 4.23
N TYR A 107 1.07 -10.75 3.32
CA TYR A 107 2.07 -9.75 2.98
C TYR A 107 2.45 -8.86 4.17
N PHE A 108 1.48 -8.18 4.78
CA PHE A 108 1.74 -7.25 5.90
C PHE A 108 2.34 -7.97 7.10
N LEU A 109 1.94 -9.22 7.38
CA LEU A 109 2.53 -10.05 8.42
C LEU A 109 4.01 -10.36 8.12
N THR A 110 4.31 -10.75 6.88
CA THR A 110 5.69 -11.06 6.48
C THR A 110 6.59 -9.84 6.55
N ASP A 111 6.14 -8.69 6.01
CA ASP A 111 6.93 -7.47 6.03
C ASP A 111 7.10 -6.92 7.45
N LEU A 112 6.06 -6.98 8.29
CA LEU A 112 6.15 -6.60 9.69
C LEU A 112 7.12 -7.50 10.46
N ALA A 113 7.09 -8.81 10.25
CA ALA A 113 8.03 -9.73 10.88
C ALA A 113 9.48 -9.39 10.52
N MET A 114 9.73 -9.03 9.26
CA MET A 114 11.06 -8.57 8.82
C MET A 114 11.46 -7.23 9.44
N ILE A 115 10.55 -6.25 9.48
CA ILE A 115 10.80 -4.95 10.13
C ILE A 115 11.16 -5.15 11.60
N LEU A 116 10.42 -6.00 12.32
CA LEU A 116 10.69 -6.28 13.74
C LEU A 116 12.01 -7.03 13.93
N TRP A 117 12.32 -8.01 13.08
CA TRP A 117 13.55 -8.78 13.16
C TRP A 117 14.81 -7.92 12.97
N TYR A 118 14.72 -6.93 12.07
CA TYR A 118 15.82 -6.03 11.75
C TYR A 118 15.67 -4.63 12.37
N PHE A 119 14.75 -4.45 13.34
CA PHE A 119 14.53 -3.15 13.97
C PHE A 119 15.77 -2.69 14.75
N PRO A 120 16.19 -1.41 14.67
CA PRO A 120 15.60 -0.28 13.92
C PRO A 120 16.23 -0.06 12.52
N SER A 121 16.98 -1.04 12.00
CA SER A 121 17.75 -0.89 10.74
C SER A 121 16.89 -1.04 9.48
N LEU A 122 15.76 -1.77 9.57
CA LEU A 122 14.78 -1.91 8.50
C LEU A 122 13.47 -1.26 8.90
N GLY A 123 13.03 -0.26 8.14
CA GLY A 123 11.80 0.47 8.41
C GLY A 123 11.93 1.50 9.55
N GLY A 124 10.78 1.96 10.03
CA GLY A 124 10.66 3.04 11.01
C GLY A 124 9.36 2.91 11.80
N LYS A 125 9.22 3.65 12.90
CA LYS A 125 8.05 3.56 13.79
C LYS A 125 6.73 3.82 13.06
N GLU A 126 6.74 4.69 12.04
CA GLU A 126 5.57 4.96 11.23
C GLU A 126 5.13 3.73 10.41
N TYR A 127 6.07 2.89 9.97
CA TYR A 127 5.75 1.66 9.25
C TYR A 127 5.14 0.61 10.17
N LEU A 128 5.60 0.50 11.42
CA LEU A 128 4.96 -0.37 12.43
C LEU A 128 3.49 0.01 12.65
N LEU A 129 3.23 1.30 12.83
CA LEU A 129 1.87 1.81 13.00
C LEU A 129 1.02 1.55 11.76
N HIS A 130 1.55 1.85 10.57
CA HIS A 130 0.86 1.62 9.30
C HIS A 130 0.50 0.14 9.11
N HIS A 131 1.45 -0.78 9.31
CA HIS A 131 1.22 -2.22 9.15
C HIS A 131 0.22 -2.74 10.17
N GLY A 132 0.34 -2.32 11.44
CA GLY A 132 -0.60 -2.70 12.49
C GLY A 132 -2.03 -2.25 12.20
N LEU A 133 -2.22 -0.98 11.80
CA LEU A 133 -3.52 -0.43 11.42
C LEU A 133 -4.10 -1.14 10.19
N SER A 134 -3.29 -1.39 9.16
CA SER A 134 -3.71 -2.10 7.95
C SER A 134 -4.16 -3.53 8.26
N MET A 135 -3.37 -4.31 9.00
CA MET A 135 -3.75 -5.67 9.38
C MET A 135 -4.98 -5.72 10.26
N TYR A 136 -5.09 -4.79 11.22
CA TYR A 136 -6.27 -4.68 12.08
C TYR A 136 -7.54 -4.43 11.25
N ALA A 137 -7.51 -3.44 10.35
CA ALA A 137 -8.66 -3.09 9.53
C ALA A 137 -9.04 -4.19 8.53
N ILE A 138 -8.05 -4.78 7.84
CA ILE A 138 -8.27 -5.89 6.90
C ILE A 138 -8.81 -7.12 7.63
N GLY A 139 -8.23 -7.47 8.78
CA GLY A 139 -8.67 -8.60 9.60
C GLY A 139 -10.10 -8.41 10.10
N LEU A 140 -10.43 -7.21 10.59
CA LEU A 140 -11.79 -6.89 11.04
C LEU A 140 -12.80 -6.95 9.89
N ALA A 141 -12.44 -6.47 8.71
CA ALA A 141 -13.28 -6.55 7.51
C ALA A 141 -13.54 -8.00 7.09
N LEU A 142 -12.50 -8.85 7.06
CA LEU A 142 -12.67 -10.29 6.80
C LEU A 142 -13.59 -10.94 7.82
N LEU A 143 -13.28 -10.81 9.12
CA LEU A 143 -14.03 -11.46 10.20
C LEU A 143 -15.51 -11.05 10.24
N SER A 144 -15.82 -9.81 9.84
CA SER A 144 -17.20 -9.32 9.83
C SER A 144 -17.90 -9.45 8.48
N GLY A 145 -17.14 -9.59 7.39
CA GLY A 145 -17.64 -9.49 6.01
C GLY A 145 -18.14 -8.09 5.64
N LYS A 146 -17.70 -7.04 6.35
CA LYS A 146 -18.21 -5.66 6.22
C LYS A 146 -17.12 -4.69 5.77
N ALA A 147 -17.55 -3.56 5.20
CA ALA A 147 -16.72 -2.43 4.80
C ALA A 147 -15.61 -2.75 3.78
N HIS A 148 -15.79 -3.80 2.96
CA HIS A 148 -14.80 -4.21 1.95
C HIS A 148 -14.50 -3.07 0.96
N VAL A 149 -15.51 -2.28 0.59
CA VAL A 149 -15.36 -1.12 -0.32
C VAL A 149 -14.27 -0.15 0.17
N TYR A 150 -14.26 0.18 1.46
CA TYR A 150 -13.30 1.14 2.02
C TYR A 150 -11.90 0.54 2.19
N ILE A 151 -11.81 -0.74 2.56
CA ILE A 151 -10.51 -1.43 2.60
C ILE A 151 -9.90 -1.51 1.19
N LEU A 152 -10.70 -1.81 0.16
CA LEU A 152 -10.23 -1.82 -1.23
C LEU A 152 -9.79 -0.44 -1.70
N MET A 153 -10.54 0.62 -1.39
CA MET A 153 -10.10 2.00 -1.70
C MET A 153 -8.77 2.34 -1.00
N VAL A 154 -8.57 1.91 0.25
CA VAL A 154 -7.29 2.10 0.95
C VAL A 154 -6.18 1.23 0.35
N LEU A 155 -6.43 -0.03 -0.01
CA LEU A 155 -5.46 -0.90 -0.68
C LEU A 155 -5.06 -0.36 -2.06
N PHE A 156 -5.97 0.29 -2.80
CA PHE A 156 -5.64 0.97 -4.04
C PHE A 156 -4.56 2.03 -3.86
N THR A 157 -4.44 2.64 -2.68
CA THR A 157 -3.40 3.64 -2.39
C THR A 157 -1.97 3.07 -2.45
N GLU A 158 -1.81 1.74 -2.43
CA GLU A 158 -0.53 1.07 -2.67
C GLU A 158 -0.02 1.26 -4.10
N VAL A 159 -0.83 1.77 -5.04
CA VAL A 159 -0.38 2.17 -6.40
C VAL A 159 0.80 3.14 -6.36
N THR A 160 1.02 3.87 -5.26
CA THR A 160 2.17 4.76 -5.10
C THR A 160 3.46 4.04 -4.69
N THR A 161 3.37 2.87 -4.08
CA THR A 161 4.47 2.10 -3.49
C THR A 161 5.57 1.73 -4.50
N PRO A 162 5.25 1.33 -5.75
CA PRO A 162 6.27 1.12 -6.78
C PRO A 162 7.15 2.36 -7.03
N PHE A 163 6.58 3.57 -7.00
CA PHE A 163 7.36 4.81 -7.19
C PHE A 163 8.25 5.12 -5.98
N VAL A 164 7.77 4.84 -4.76
CA VAL A 164 8.57 4.95 -3.53
C VAL A 164 9.77 4.00 -3.60
N ASN A 165 9.52 2.74 -3.95
CA ASN A 165 10.55 1.70 -4.04
C ASN A 165 11.55 2.00 -5.15
N LEU A 166 11.09 2.40 -6.35
CA LEU A 166 11.97 2.79 -7.45
C LEU A 166 12.83 3.99 -7.07
N ARG A 167 12.28 4.99 -6.38
CA ARG A 167 13.05 6.15 -5.91
C ARG A 167 14.17 5.71 -4.97
N TRP A 168 13.88 4.79 -4.06
CA TRP A 168 14.87 4.24 -3.15
C TRP A 168 15.94 3.45 -3.90
N TYR A 169 15.58 2.56 -4.83
CA TYR A 169 16.55 1.80 -5.63
C TYR A 169 17.53 2.71 -6.37
N LEU A 170 17.02 3.78 -6.99
CA LEU A 170 17.84 4.78 -7.66
C LEU A 170 18.72 5.57 -6.69
N ASP A 171 18.26 5.82 -5.46
CA ASP A 171 19.05 6.47 -4.41
C ASP A 171 20.26 5.61 -4.03
N VAL A 172 20.03 4.37 -3.60
CA VAL A 172 21.11 3.46 -3.16
C VAL A 172 22.02 3.01 -4.31
N ALA A 173 21.56 3.05 -5.54
CA ALA A 173 22.39 2.85 -6.73
C ALA A 173 23.21 4.10 -7.14
N GLY A 174 23.14 5.20 -6.39
CA GLY A 174 23.87 6.43 -6.67
C GLY A 174 23.33 7.25 -7.84
N GLN A 175 22.09 7.01 -8.27
CA GLN A 175 21.47 7.58 -9.48
C GLN A 175 20.54 8.78 -9.22
N LYS A 176 20.77 9.55 -8.15
CA LYS A 176 19.95 10.73 -7.79
C LYS A 176 19.92 11.84 -8.85
N THR A 177 20.94 11.91 -9.70
CA THR A 177 21.08 12.92 -10.75
C THR A 177 20.44 12.50 -12.07
N SER A 178 20.00 11.24 -12.20
CA SER A 178 19.40 10.71 -13.42
C SER A 178 18.04 11.35 -13.73
N ASN A 179 17.69 11.42 -15.02
CA ASN A 179 16.35 11.83 -15.46
C ASN A 179 15.26 10.92 -14.88
N LEU A 180 15.53 9.61 -14.79
CA LEU A 180 14.60 8.64 -14.23
C LEU A 180 14.27 8.94 -12.75
N TYR A 181 15.25 9.32 -11.93
CA TYR A 181 15.02 9.72 -10.54
C TYR A 181 14.10 10.95 -10.41
N VAL A 182 14.24 11.90 -11.34
CA VAL A 182 13.41 13.10 -11.39
C VAL A 182 11.99 12.78 -11.85
N TYR A 183 11.82 12.10 -12.97
CA TYR A 183 10.50 11.73 -13.49
C TYR A 183 9.74 10.82 -12.53
N ASN A 184 10.41 9.84 -11.92
CA ASN A 184 9.81 9.03 -10.86
C ASN A 184 9.43 9.88 -9.64
N GLY A 185 10.22 10.90 -9.29
CA GLY A 185 9.87 11.84 -8.22
C GLY A 185 8.61 12.65 -8.51
N LEU A 186 8.44 13.10 -9.75
CA LEU A 186 7.22 13.81 -10.20
C LEU A 186 6.01 12.87 -10.21
N ALA A 187 6.18 11.65 -10.74
CA ALA A 187 5.13 10.63 -10.73
C ALA A 187 4.72 10.25 -9.29
N LEU A 188 5.69 10.09 -8.38
CA LEU A 188 5.43 9.85 -6.96
C LEU A 188 4.65 11.01 -6.34
N PHE A 189 5.01 12.26 -6.61
CA PHE A 189 4.30 13.42 -6.08
C PHE A 189 2.85 13.47 -6.57
N ALA A 190 2.62 13.35 -7.89
CA ALA A 190 1.29 13.37 -8.48
C ALA A 190 0.44 12.17 -8.01
N GLY A 191 1.03 10.98 -8.02
CA GLY A 191 0.39 9.75 -7.54
C GLY A 191 0.00 9.83 -6.08
N TRP A 192 0.85 10.42 -5.22
CA TRP A 192 0.53 10.62 -3.81
C TRP A 192 -0.62 11.60 -3.61
N LEU A 193 -0.61 12.73 -4.33
CA LEU A 193 -1.71 13.70 -4.29
C LEU A 193 -3.05 13.05 -4.68
N ILE A 194 -3.07 12.32 -5.79
CA ILE A 194 -4.30 11.69 -6.30
C ILE A 194 -4.74 10.53 -5.42
N ALA A 195 -3.88 9.53 -5.25
CA ALA A 195 -4.25 8.26 -4.62
C ALA A 195 -4.27 8.32 -3.09
N ARG A 196 -3.55 9.24 -2.44
CA ARG A 196 -3.43 9.28 -0.96
C ARG A 196 -4.01 10.52 -0.30
N ILE A 197 -4.19 11.62 -1.03
CA ILE A 197 -4.85 12.83 -0.51
C ILE A 197 -6.28 12.95 -1.05
N ILE A 198 -6.44 13.08 -2.36
CA ILE A 198 -7.76 13.26 -3.00
C ILE A 198 -8.66 12.04 -2.75
N LEU A 199 -8.12 10.83 -2.92
CA LEU A 199 -8.90 9.62 -2.64
C LEU A 199 -9.36 9.53 -1.17
N PHE A 200 -8.56 9.98 -0.20
CA PHE A 200 -9.00 9.98 1.20
C PHE A 200 -10.11 11.00 1.44
N VAL A 201 -10.04 12.19 0.81
CA VAL A 201 -11.15 13.15 0.81
C VAL A 201 -12.41 12.50 0.23
N TYR A 202 -12.29 11.78 -0.88
CA TYR A 202 -13.38 11.03 -1.47
C TYR A 202 -13.93 9.94 -0.52
N ILE A 203 -13.07 9.14 0.12
CA ILE A 203 -13.48 8.10 1.07
C ILE A 203 -14.33 8.71 2.20
N PHE A 204 -13.87 9.81 2.81
CA PHE A 204 -14.63 10.47 3.88
C PHE A 204 -15.94 11.08 3.38
N THR A 205 -15.93 11.66 2.19
CA THR A 205 -17.14 12.21 1.55
C THR A 205 -18.16 11.10 1.25
N HIS A 206 -17.69 9.98 0.72
CA HIS A 206 -18.51 8.80 0.46
C HIS A 206 -19.10 8.24 1.76
N MET A 207 -18.31 8.11 2.83
CA MET A 207 -18.78 7.72 4.16
C MET A 207 -19.85 8.67 4.71
N TYR A 208 -19.68 9.98 4.50
CA TYR A 208 -20.63 10.99 4.94
C TYR A 208 -21.98 10.85 4.21
N PHE A 209 -21.98 10.68 2.89
CA PHE A 209 -23.21 10.45 2.13
C PHE A 209 -23.85 9.08 2.41
N HIS A 210 -23.06 8.11 2.85
CA HIS A 210 -23.51 6.77 3.24
C HIS A 210 -23.60 6.59 4.76
N PHE A 211 -23.74 7.67 5.53
CA PHE A 211 -23.55 7.62 6.97
C PHE A 211 -24.53 6.69 7.69
N ASP A 212 -25.77 6.57 7.20
CA ASP A 212 -26.74 5.62 7.75
C ASP A 212 -26.31 4.16 7.59
N GLN A 213 -25.67 3.84 6.46
CA GLN A 213 -25.08 2.52 6.21
C GLN A 213 -23.82 2.29 7.05
N VAL A 214 -23.00 3.33 7.24
CA VAL A 214 -21.82 3.24 8.12
C VAL A 214 -22.25 3.02 9.57
N LYS A 215 -23.32 3.67 10.04
CA LYS A 215 -23.88 3.47 11.39
C LYS A 215 -24.48 2.08 11.61
N SER A 216 -24.94 1.40 10.55
CA SER A 216 -25.56 0.08 10.67
C SER A 216 -24.55 -1.05 10.87
N ILE A 217 -23.24 -0.78 10.76
CA ILE A 217 -22.21 -1.75 11.14
C ILE A 217 -22.22 -1.98 12.67
N PHE A 218 -21.64 -3.09 13.12
CA PHE A 218 -21.46 -3.36 14.55
C PHE A 218 -20.54 -2.31 15.22
N THR A 219 -20.73 -2.05 16.51
CA THR A 219 -20.10 -0.94 17.26
C THR A 219 -18.58 -0.80 17.05
N LEU A 220 -17.83 -1.90 17.17
CA LEU A 220 -16.39 -1.87 16.94
C LEU A 220 -16.05 -1.49 15.49
N GLY A 221 -16.78 -2.04 14.51
CA GLY A 221 -16.61 -1.72 13.10
C GLY A 221 -16.87 -0.24 12.80
N PHE A 222 -17.87 0.36 13.45
CA PHE A 222 -18.22 1.77 13.26
C PHE A 222 -17.06 2.68 13.66
N TYR A 223 -16.55 2.50 14.88
CA TYR A 223 -15.41 3.29 15.36
C TYR A 223 -14.15 3.01 14.52
N SER A 224 -13.92 1.78 14.09
CA SER A 224 -12.75 1.42 13.29
C SER A 224 -12.76 2.00 11.88
N VAL A 225 -13.92 2.00 11.21
CA VAL A 225 -14.10 2.59 9.88
C VAL A 225 -13.89 4.12 9.90
N LEU A 226 -14.13 4.78 11.04
CA LEU A 226 -13.85 6.21 11.19
C LEU A 226 -12.40 6.47 11.65
N ALA A 227 -11.91 5.75 12.65
CA ALA A 227 -10.62 6.03 13.29
C ALA A 227 -9.43 5.61 12.44
N VAL A 228 -9.46 4.41 11.84
CA VAL A 228 -8.30 3.87 11.13
C VAL A 228 -8.00 4.67 9.85
N PRO A 229 -8.96 4.93 8.95
CA PRO A 229 -8.70 5.78 7.78
C PRO A 229 -8.30 7.20 8.16
N SER A 230 -8.82 7.75 9.26
CA SER A 230 -8.38 9.07 9.77
C SER A 230 -6.91 9.07 10.19
N ALA A 231 -6.46 8.05 10.93
CA ALA A 231 -5.05 7.91 11.29
C ALA A 231 -4.16 7.77 10.05
N VAL A 232 -4.56 6.93 9.08
CA VAL A 232 -3.82 6.74 7.83
C VAL A 232 -3.81 8.02 6.98
N ALA A 233 -4.90 8.81 6.97
CA ALA A 233 -4.96 10.10 6.29
C ALA A 233 -3.93 11.10 6.86
N VAL A 234 -3.84 11.19 8.20
CA VAL A 234 -2.84 12.04 8.87
C VAL A 234 -1.42 11.61 8.47
N MET A 235 -1.14 10.30 8.46
CA MET A 235 0.15 9.78 8.01
C MET A 235 0.43 10.15 6.55
N ASN A 236 -0.57 10.02 5.67
CA ASN A 236 -0.47 10.39 4.25
C ASN A 236 -0.17 11.88 4.06
N VAL A 237 -0.75 12.77 4.86
CA VAL A 237 -0.43 14.21 4.84
C VAL A 237 1.01 14.45 5.27
N ILE A 238 1.46 13.84 6.37
CA ILE A 238 2.83 13.98 6.86
C ILE A 238 3.84 13.52 5.80
N TRP A 239 3.60 12.37 5.18
CA TRP A 239 4.45 11.83 4.11
C TRP A 239 4.40 12.70 2.85
N PHE A 240 3.23 13.23 2.48
CA PHE A 240 3.11 14.15 1.35
C PHE A 240 3.96 15.41 1.54
N LEU A 241 3.96 15.97 2.75
CA LEU A 241 4.83 17.11 3.09
C LEU A 241 6.31 16.76 2.95
N LYS A 242 6.73 15.54 3.34
CA LYS A 242 8.10 15.05 3.13
C LYS A 242 8.44 14.92 1.64
N ILE A 243 7.53 14.38 0.82
CA ILE A 243 7.69 14.22 -0.63
C ILE A 243 7.79 15.59 -1.31
N PHE A 244 6.89 16.51 -0.99
CA PHE A 244 6.88 17.87 -1.53
C PHE A 244 8.20 18.60 -1.25
N ARG A 245 8.65 18.60 0.01
CA ARG A 245 9.95 19.19 0.40
C ARG A 245 11.11 18.55 -0.35
N GLY A 246 11.09 17.22 -0.48
CA GLY A 246 12.10 16.47 -1.25
C GLY A 246 12.14 16.88 -2.72
N MET A 247 10.97 17.03 -3.35
CA MET A 247 10.83 17.44 -4.75
C MET A 247 11.34 18.87 -4.98
N VAL A 248 10.92 19.82 -4.13
CA VAL A 248 11.40 21.21 -4.20
C VAL A 248 12.92 21.27 -4.10
N LYS A 249 13.52 20.51 -3.17
CA LYS A 249 14.98 20.44 -3.02
C LYS A 249 15.67 19.88 -4.28
N THR A 250 15.12 18.84 -4.91
CA THR A 250 15.67 18.26 -6.14
C THR A 250 15.61 19.25 -7.31
N LEU A 251 14.48 19.92 -7.52
CA LEU A 251 14.30 20.87 -8.63
C LEU A 251 15.16 22.13 -8.46
N SER A 252 15.23 22.69 -7.26
CA SER A 252 16.05 23.87 -6.97
C SER A 252 17.54 23.63 -7.19
N LYS A 253 18.06 22.44 -6.83
CA LYS A 253 19.46 22.08 -7.11
C LYS A 253 19.75 22.01 -8.60
N ARG A 254 18.81 21.48 -9.39
CA ARG A 254 18.98 21.32 -10.84
C ARG A 254 18.97 22.67 -11.56
N LYS A 255 18.09 23.59 -11.12
CA LYS A 255 18.04 24.97 -11.63
C LYS A 255 19.39 25.67 -11.41
N LYS A 256 19.93 25.63 -10.19
CA LYS A 256 21.26 26.19 -9.89
C LYS A 256 22.38 25.60 -10.75
N HIS A 257 22.37 24.28 -10.97
CA HIS A 257 23.40 23.65 -11.80
C HIS A 257 23.31 24.06 -13.27
N SER A 258 22.08 24.23 -13.79
CA SER A 258 21.86 24.73 -15.16
C SER A 258 22.18 26.21 -15.33
N GLU A 259 22.05 27.03 -14.28
CA GLU A 259 22.42 28.44 -14.30
C GLU A 259 23.94 28.60 -14.25
N ASN A 260 24.64 27.86 -13.38
CA ASN A 260 26.10 27.90 -13.30
C ASN A 260 26.80 27.29 -14.53
N GLY A 261 26.20 26.28 -15.18
CA GLY A 261 26.76 25.69 -16.41
C GLY A 261 26.55 26.53 -17.67
N LYS A 262 25.92 27.70 -17.57
CA LYS A 262 25.76 28.69 -18.66
C LYS A 262 26.71 29.88 -18.51
N THR A 263 27.45 29.97 -17.41
CA THR A 263 28.39 31.06 -17.11
C THR A 263 29.86 30.69 -17.34
N ASP A 264 30.12 29.46 -17.80
CA ASP A 264 31.41 28.97 -18.30
C ASP A 264 31.33 28.76 -19.82
#